data_AF-A0A0Q7VJV5-F1
#
_entry.id   AF-A0A0Q7VJV5-F1
#
_cell.length_a   1.000
_cell.length_b   1.000
_cell.length_c   1.000
_cell.angle_alpha   90.00
_cell.angle_beta   90.00
_cell.angle_gamma   90.00
#
_symmetry.space_group_name_H-M   'P 1'
#
loop_
_entity.id
_entity.type
_entity.pdbx_description
1 polymer ?
#
loop_
_entity_poly.entity_id
_entity_poly.type
_entity_poly.pdbx_seq_one_letter_code
_entity_poly.pdbx_strand_id
1 'polypeptide(L)'
;MKTAVDAIFIGRDRRYNRRFAQMCGHYLVEPEACTPASGWEKGQVENQVGLVRERFFTPRLRCKTLEDLNGWLADKCVSWAKAHRHPEQGERTIWDVFEKERTSFIPYAGRFDGFHCIPASVSKTCTVLASDLRQCAVHFKYLGIARGRIRSTTETSRLSTRTPY
;
A
#
# COMPACT_ATOMS: atom_id res chain seq x y z
N MET A 1 8.20 6.66 3.30
CA MET A 1 8.28 5.85 4.53
C MET A 1 9.53 4.98 4.40
N LYS A 2 10.44 4.96 5.38
CA LYS A 2 11.70 4.20 5.26
C LYS A 2 11.56 2.74 5.71
N THR A 3 10.75 2.48 6.74
CA THR A 3 10.43 1.14 7.28
C THR A 3 8.96 1.05 7.69
N ALA A 4 8.36 -0.13 7.54
CA ALA A 4 6.97 -0.40 7.95
C ALA A 4 6.85 -0.74 9.45
N VAL A 5 7.91 -1.31 10.02
CA VAL A 5 8.04 -1.71 11.43
C VAL A 5 9.14 -0.87 12.07
N ASP A 6 8.85 -0.32 13.25
CA ASP A 6 9.79 0.46 14.05
C ASP A 6 10.52 -0.44 15.07
N ALA A 7 9.86 -1.46 15.63
CA ALA A 7 10.46 -2.43 16.56
C ALA A 7 9.81 -3.81 16.47
N ILE A 8 10.60 -4.85 16.73
CA ILE A 8 10.19 -6.26 16.75
C ILE A 8 10.18 -6.73 18.22
N PHE A 9 9.07 -7.29 18.67
CA PHE A 9 8.96 -7.88 20.01
C PHE A 9 8.84 -9.41 19.94
N ILE A 10 8.62 -10.06 21.09
CA ILE A 10 8.50 -11.52 21.22
C ILE A 10 7.24 -12.00 20.48
N GLY A 11 7.37 -13.15 19.79
CA GLY A 11 6.26 -13.74 19.04
C GLY A 11 5.86 -12.88 17.83
N ARG A 12 4.56 -12.60 17.68
CA ARG A 12 4.00 -11.83 16.55
C ARG A 12 3.90 -10.33 16.82
N ASP A 13 4.22 -9.86 18.03
CA ASP A 13 4.04 -8.46 18.38
C ASP A 13 5.08 -7.55 17.72
N ARG A 14 4.61 -6.48 17.08
CA ARG A 14 5.42 -5.53 16.32
C ARG A 14 4.94 -4.11 16.60
N ARG A 15 5.89 -3.20 16.84
CA ARG A 15 5.60 -1.77 16.79
C ARG A 15 5.62 -1.32 15.33
N TYR A 16 4.45 -1.13 14.74
CA TYR A 16 4.34 -0.59 13.39
C TYR A 16 4.62 0.91 13.34
N ASN A 17 5.19 1.36 12.23
CA ASN A 17 5.35 2.77 11.96
C ASN A 17 3.98 3.46 11.92
N ARG A 18 3.84 4.63 12.55
CA ARG A 18 2.56 5.36 12.60
C ARG A 18 1.95 5.59 11.21
N ARG A 19 2.77 5.87 10.20
CA ARG A 19 2.29 6.07 8.83
C ARG A 19 1.85 4.76 8.16
N PHE A 20 2.51 3.64 8.50
CA PHE A 20 2.11 2.32 8.03
C PHE A 20 0.75 1.93 8.61
N ALA A 21 0.56 2.11 9.91
CA ALA A 21 -0.74 1.88 10.56
C ALA A 21 -1.86 2.75 9.96
N GLN A 22 -1.58 4.03 9.62
CA GLN A 22 -2.55 4.89 8.92
C GLN A 22 -2.88 4.39 7.51
N MET A 23 -1.90 3.85 6.77
CA MET A 23 -2.13 3.25 5.46
C MET A 23 -2.98 1.98 5.58
N CYS A 24 -2.66 1.12 6.54
CA CYS A 24 -3.46 -0.07 6.88
C CYS A 24 -4.90 0.31 7.21
N GLY A 25 -5.13 1.31 8.06
CA GLY A 25 -6.47 1.81 8.37
C GLY A 25 -7.21 2.41 7.17
N HIS A 26 -6.51 3.09 6.26
CA HIS A 26 -7.11 3.64 5.03
C HIS A 26 -7.60 2.56 4.07
N TYR A 27 -6.87 1.44 3.98
CA TYR A 27 -7.23 0.30 3.14
C TYR A 27 -7.99 -0.80 3.90
N LEU A 28 -8.29 -0.60 5.18
CA LEU A 28 -8.92 -1.58 6.07
C LEU A 28 -8.18 -2.94 6.07
N VAL A 29 -6.86 -2.89 6.02
CA VAL A 29 -5.97 -4.05 6.07
C VAL A 29 -5.43 -4.20 7.48
N GLU A 30 -5.61 -5.39 8.06
CA GLU A 30 -4.95 -5.76 9.32
C GLU A 30 -3.60 -6.42 9.02
N PRO A 31 -2.47 -5.84 9.43
CA PRO A 31 -1.17 -6.45 9.19
C PRO A 31 -0.90 -7.58 10.19
N GLU A 32 -0.71 -8.79 9.69
CA GLU A 32 -0.24 -9.93 10.49
C GLU A 32 1.26 -10.16 10.25
N ALA A 33 2.05 -10.17 11.33
CA ALA A 33 3.48 -10.44 11.23
C ALA A 33 3.79 -11.93 11.44
N CYS A 34 4.68 -12.48 10.62
CA CYS A 34 5.21 -13.82 10.83
C CYS A 34 6.03 -13.89 12.13
N THR A 35 6.00 -15.06 12.74
CA THR A 35 6.76 -15.39 13.94
C THR A 35 8.26 -15.50 13.59
N PRO A 36 9.18 -14.91 14.37
CA PRO A 36 10.60 -15.00 14.09
C PRO A 36 11.05 -16.47 14.08
N ALA A 37 11.93 -16.83 13.15
CA ALA A 37 12.44 -18.19 12.94
C ALA A 37 11.38 -19.26 12.59
N SER A 38 10.14 -18.87 12.25
CA SER A 38 9.09 -19.80 11.84
C SER A 38 9.00 -19.93 10.32
N GLY A 39 9.98 -20.63 9.72
CA GLY A 39 10.01 -20.85 8.27
C GLY A 39 8.80 -21.60 7.71
N TRP A 40 8.12 -22.40 8.55
CA TRP A 40 6.93 -23.16 8.17
C TRP A 40 5.73 -22.24 7.80
N GLU A 41 5.60 -21.07 8.42
CA GLU A 41 4.55 -20.09 8.08
C GLU A 41 4.74 -19.53 6.65
N LYS A 42 5.97 -19.54 6.15
CA LYS A 42 6.31 -19.08 4.81
C LYS A 42 6.13 -20.16 3.73
N GLY A 43 6.14 -21.44 4.11
CA GLY A 43 6.06 -22.56 3.17
C GLY A 43 4.78 -22.56 2.32
N GLN A 44 3.64 -22.16 2.90
CA GLN A 44 2.39 -22.04 2.14
C GLN A 44 2.51 -20.97 1.05
N VAL A 45 3.06 -19.80 1.39
CA VAL A 45 3.23 -18.69 0.45
C VAL A 45 4.19 -19.10 -0.68
N GLU A 46 5.29 -19.77 -0.35
CA GLU A 46 6.26 -20.23 -1.34
C GLU A 46 5.67 -21.27 -2.30
N ASN A 47 4.85 -22.20 -1.81
CA ASN A 47 4.14 -23.17 -2.64
C ASN A 47 3.13 -22.48 -3.58
N GLN A 48 2.36 -21.50 -3.08
CA GLN A 48 1.43 -20.74 -3.91
C GLN A 48 2.17 -19.94 -5.00
N VAL A 49 3.29 -19.30 -4.65
CA VAL A 49 4.13 -18.59 -5.63
C VAL A 49 4.70 -19.56 -6.67
N GLY A 50 5.15 -20.75 -6.25
CA GLY A 50 5.60 -21.82 -7.14
C GLY A 50 4.51 -22.20 -8.15
N LEU A 51 3.30 -22.51 -7.65
CA LEU A 51 2.14 -22.85 -8.49
C LEU A 51 1.81 -21.76 -9.52
N VAL A 52 1.82 -20.49 -9.12
CA VAL A 52 1.56 -19.36 -10.02
C VAL A 52 2.65 -19.27 -11.10
N ARG A 53 3.92 -19.43 -10.73
CA ARG A 53 5.06 -19.39 -11.67
C ARG A 53 5.00 -20.52 -12.68
N GLU A 54 4.75 -21.74 -12.22
CA GLU A 54 4.68 -22.91 -13.09
C GLU A 54 3.44 -22.87 -13.99
N ARG A 55 2.29 -22.41 -13.50
CA ARG A 55 1.05 -22.43 -14.27
C ARG A 55 0.89 -21.26 -15.24
N PHE A 56 1.32 -20.05 -14.85
CA PHE A 56 1.11 -18.85 -15.67
C PHE A 56 2.35 -18.47 -16.47
N PHE A 57 3.55 -18.72 -15.98
CA PHE A 57 4.78 -18.21 -16.62
C PHE A 57 5.60 -19.29 -17.34
N THR A 58 5.07 -20.51 -17.46
CA THR A 58 5.69 -21.62 -18.18
C THR A 58 4.77 -22.11 -19.30
N PRO A 59 5.20 -22.11 -20.58
CA PRO A 59 6.48 -21.63 -21.10
C PRO A 59 6.63 -20.10 -20.99
N ARG A 60 7.88 -19.61 -21.07
CA ARG A 60 8.21 -18.19 -20.91
C ARG A 60 7.40 -17.32 -21.87
N LEU A 61 6.54 -16.47 -21.32
CA LEU A 61 5.68 -15.57 -22.07
C LEU A 61 6.52 -14.55 -22.84
N ARG A 62 6.12 -14.29 -24.09
CA ARG A 62 6.68 -13.24 -24.94
C ARG A 62 5.57 -12.25 -25.27
N CYS A 63 5.67 -11.06 -24.70
CA CYS A 63 4.74 -9.96 -24.93
C CYS A 63 5.52 -8.76 -25.50
N LYS A 64 4.86 -7.93 -26.31
CA LYS A 64 5.48 -6.75 -26.91
C LYS A 64 5.39 -5.53 -25.99
N THR A 65 4.28 -5.38 -25.30
CA THR A 65 4.01 -4.28 -24.36
C THR A 65 3.65 -4.81 -22.97
N LEU A 66 3.69 -3.91 -21.99
CA LEU A 66 3.23 -4.21 -20.63
C LEU A 66 1.70 -4.35 -20.58
N GLU A 67 0.95 -3.59 -21.39
CA GLU A 67 -0.51 -3.75 -21.48
C GLU A 67 -0.90 -5.13 -21.99
N ASP A 68 -0.23 -5.64 -23.03
CA ASP A 68 -0.50 -6.98 -23.57
C ASP A 68 -0.30 -8.06 -22.49
N LEU A 69 0.75 -7.92 -21.68
CA LEU A 69 1.02 -8.84 -20.57
C LEU A 69 -0.07 -8.75 -19.49
N ASN A 70 -0.47 -7.54 -19.11
CA ASN A 70 -1.50 -7.34 -18.09
C ASN A 70 -2.87 -7.88 -18.54
N GLY A 71 -3.25 -7.67 -19.80
CA GLY A 71 -4.48 -8.22 -20.38
C GLY A 71 -4.45 -9.74 -20.37
N TRP A 72 -3.35 -10.34 -20.85
CA TRP A 72 -3.19 -11.79 -20.85
C TRP A 72 -3.27 -12.41 -19.45
N LEU A 73 -2.64 -11.77 -18.45
CA LEU A 73 -2.68 -12.23 -17.07
C LEU A 73 -4.10 -12.13 -16.48
N ALA A 74 -4.82 -11.04 -16.75
CA ALA A 74 -6.19 -10.88 -16.31
C ALA A 74 -7.11 -11.98 -16.86
N ASP A 75 -7.02 -12.25 -18.17
CA ASP A 75 -7.82 -13.29 -18.82
C ASP A 75 -7.50 -14.69 -18.27
N LYS A 76 -6.23 -14.98 -18.03
CA LYS A 76 -5.79 -16.25 -17.43
C LYS A 76 -6.29 -16.43 -16.01
N CYS A 77 -6.27 -15.39 -15.18
CA CYS A 77 -6.81 -15.45 -13.82
C CYS A 77 -8.32 -15.74 -13.84
N VAL A 78 -9.08 -15.08 -14.72
CA VAL A 78 -10.52 -15.30 -14.86
C VAL A 78 -10.82 -16.73 -15.36
N SER A 79 -10.11 -17.18 -16.39
CA SER A 79 -10.25 -18.54 -16.92
C SER A 79 -9.94 -19.60 -15.86
N TRP A 80 -8.89 -19.39 -15.07
CA TRP A 80 -8.49 -20.28 -14.00
C TRP A 80 -9.56 -20.36 -12.89
N ALA A 81 -10.08 -19.21 -12.44
CA ALA A 81 -11.10 -19.13 -11.41
C ALA A 81 -12.42 -19.80 -11.83
N LYS A 82 -12.78 -19.74 -13.13
CA LYS A 82 -13.96 -20.43 -13.67
C LYS A 82 -13.78 -21.95 -13.75
N ALA A 83 -12.57 -22.43 -14.03
CA ALA A 83 -12.30 -23.85 -14.18
C ALA A 83 -12.05 -24.58 -12.84
N HIS A 84 -11.57 -23.87 -11.81
CA HIS A 84 -11.18 -24.48 -10.54
C HIS A 84 -12.33 -24.48 -9.52
N ARG A 85 -12.47 -25.62 -8.82
CA ARG A 85 -13.39 -25.76 -7.69
C ARG A 85 -12.88 -25.00 -6.48
N HIS A 86 -13.80 -24.48 -5.68
CA HIS A 86 -13.44 -23.82 -4.43
C HIS A 86 -12.85 -24.83 -3.43
N PRO A 87 -11.72 -24.53 -2.76
CA PRO A 87 -11.02 -25.50 -1.90
C PRO A 87 -11.88 -26.01 -0.74
N GLU A 88 -12.77 -25.19 -0.19
CA GLU A 88 -13.68 -25.57 0.90
C GLU A 88 -15.11 -25.91 0.43
N GLN A 89 -15.49 -25.47 -0.78
CA GLN A 89 -16.85 -25.59 -1.32
C GLN A 89 -16.78 -26.30 -2.68
N GLY A 90 -16.41 -27.59 -2.67
CA GLY A 90 -16.11 -28.36 -3.89
C GLY A 90 -17.21 -28.39 -4.95
N GLU A 91 -18.46 -28.15 -4.56
CA GLU A 91 -19.63 -28.08 -5.46
C GLU A 91 -19.64 -26.81 -6.33
N ARG A 92 -18.91 -25.75 -5.94
CA ARG A 92 -18.92 -24.45 -6.61
C ARG A 92 -17.55 -24.14 -7.21
N THR A 93 -17.52 -23.32 -8.26
CA THR A 93 -16.25 -22.80 -8.78
C THR A 93 -15.79 -21.61 -7.95
N ILE A 94 -14.49 -21.29 -8.00
CA ILE A 94 -13.95 -20.08 -7.37
C ILE A 94 -14.66 -18.84 -7.91
N TRP A 95 -14.98 -18.83 -9.22
CA TRP A 95 -15.72 -17.74 -9.86
C TRP A 95 -17.12 -17.54 -9.30
N ASP A 96 -17.89 -18.61 -9.07
CA ASP A 96 -19.25 -18.51 -8.53
C ASP A 96 -19.27 -17.94 -7.11
N VAL A 97 -18.26 -18.27 -6.30
CA VAL A 97 -18.11 -17.74 -4.95
C VAL A 97 -17.73 -16.25 -5.03
N PHE A 98 -16.76 -15.91 -5.89
CA PHE A 98 -16.33 -14.53 -6.11
C PHE A 98 -17.46 -13.61 -6.56
N GLU A 99 -18.30 -14.02 -7.51
CA GLU A 99 -19.44 -13.21 -7.96
C GLU A 99 -20.45 -12.96 -6.85
N LYS A 100 -20.69 -13.95 -5.99
CA LYS A 100 -21.58 -13.80 -4.83
C LYS A 100 -21.01 -12.78 -3.82
N GLU A 101 -19.72 -12.90 -3.49
CA GLU A 101 -19.04 -12.04 -2.52
C GLU A 101 -18.78 -10.63 -3.03
N ARG A 102 -18.75 -10.42 -4.35
CA ARG A 102 -18.53 -9.11 -4.97
C ARG A 102 -19.50 -8.04 -4.46
N THR A 103 -20.72 -8.42 -4.09
CA THR A 103 -21.73 -7.52 -3.51
C THR A 103 -21.36 -7.03 -2.10
N SER A 104 -20.52 -7.78 -1.39
CA SER A 104 -20.05 -7.49 -0.03
C SER A 104 -18.73 -6.71 -0.01
N PHE A 105 -18.16 -6.38 -1.17
CA PHE A 105 -16.89 -5.69 -1.24
C PHE A 105 -16.99 -4.24 -0.77
N ILE A 106 -15.99 -3.83 -0.02
CA ILE A 106 -15.86 -2.46 0.46
C ILE A 106 -15.44 -1.57 -0.72
N PRO A 107 -16.07 -0.39 -0.91
CA PRO A 107 -15.68 0.54 -1.96
C PRO A 107 -14.22 0.98 -1.81
N TYR A 108 -13.56 1.18 -2.95
CA TYR A 108 -12.18 1.64 -2.98
C TYR A 108 -12.05 3.06 -2.39
N ALA A 109 -11.31 3.18 -1.29
CA ALA A 109 -11.13 4.44 -0.56
C ALA A 109 -10.19 5.47 -1.24
N GLY A 110 -9.71 5.19 -2.46
CA GLY A 110 -8.78 6.07 -3.17
C GLY A 110 -7.31 5.85 -2.79
N ARG A 111 -6.43 6.66 -3.38
CA ARG A 111 -4.98 6.59 -3.15
C ARG A 111 -4.65 7.08 -1.74
N PHE A 112 -3.84 6.33 -1.00
CA PHE A 112 -3.30 6.79 0.27
C PHE A 112 -2.22 7.84 0.03
N ASP A 113 -2.40 9.01 0.63
CA ASP A 113 -1.49 10.14 0.52
C ASP A 113 -0.20 9.89 1.34
N GLY A 114 0.85 9.39 0.67
CA GLY A 114 2.14 9.05 1.25
C GLY A 114 3.06 10.22 1.64
N PHE A 115 2.52 11.41 1.97
CA PHE A 115 3.36 12.58 2.28
C PHE A 115 4.05 12.49 3.66
N HIS A 116 5.24 13.04 3.75
CA HIS A 116 5.92 13.28 5.02
C HIS A 116 5.55 14.68 5.55
N CYS A 117 5.33 14.81 6.86
CA CYS A 117 5.01 16.10 7.49
C CYS A 117 6.09 16.52 8.46
N ILE A 118 6.65 17.71 8.22
CA ILE A 118 7.64 18.32 9.13
C ILE A 118 7.03 19.61 9.68
N PRO A 119 7.09 19.82 11.01
CA PRO A 119 6.76 21.12 11.58
C PRO A 119 7.83 22.12 11.15
N ALA A 120 7.41 23.23 10.55
CA ALA A 120 8.33 24.26 10.13
C ALA A 120 7.74 25.65 10.38
N SER A 121 8.61 26.60 10.72
CA SER A 121 8.27 28.01 10.92
C SER A 121 8.43 28.77 9.62
N VAL A 122 7.47 29.64 9.30
CA VAL A 122 7.56 30.50 8.13
C VAL A 122 8.45 31.70 8.45
N SER A 123 9.45 31.95 7.61
CA SER A 123 10.32 33.12 7.74
C SER A 123 9.55 34.41 7.44
N LYS A 124 10.10 35.57 7.83
CA LYS A 124 9.54 36.88 7.47
C LYS A 124 9.48 37.11 5.95
N THR A 125 10.30 36.39 5.18
CA THR A 125 10.33 36.44 3.72
C THR A 125 9.40 35.42 3.06
N CYS A 126 8.44 34.86 3.81
CA CYS A 126 7.50 33.84 3.30
C CYS A 126 8.19 32.60 2.71
N THR A 127 9.33 32.20 3.26
CA THR A 127 10.03 30.98 2.89
C THR A 127 10.02 29.97 4.03
N VAL A 128 10.11 28.69 3.69
CA VAL A 128 10.25 27.62 4.68
C VAL A 128 11.35 26.65 4.26
N LEU A 129 12.16 26.26 5.24
CA LEU A 129 13.19 25.22 5.09
C LEU A 129 12.55 23.84 5.23
N ALA A 130 12.62 23.04 4.17
CA ALA A 130 12.31 21.61 4.22
C ALA A 130 13.50 20.83 4.81
N SER A 131 13.28 19.56 5.18
CA SER A 131 14.28 18.69 5.82
C SER A 131 15.61 18.57 5.10
N ASP A 132 15.63 18.84 3.79
CA ASP A 132 16.80 18.64 2.92
C ASP A 132 17.44 19.98 2.52
N LEU A 133 17.37 21.00 3.38
CA LEU A 133 17.86 22.38 3.13
C LEU A 133 17.22 23.09 1.92
N ARG A 134 16.19 22.48 1.31
CA ARG A 134 15.42 23.10 0.24
C ARG A 134 14.52 24.19 0.81
N GLN A 135 14.67 25.41 0.31
CA GLN A 135 13.74 26.49 0.61
C GLN A 135 12.56 26.43 -0.35
N CYS A 136 11.35 26.45 0.20
CA CYS A 136 10.12 26.57 -0.56
C CYS A 136 9.45 27.91 -0.23
N ALA A 137 9.08 28.67 -1.26
CA ALA A 137 8.23 29.84 -1.08
C ALA A 137 6.82 29.40 -0.70
N VAL A 138 6.19 30.12 0.22
CA VAL A 138 4.82 29.87 0.66
C VAL A 138 4.00 31.15 0.50
N HIS A 139 2.70 30.97 0.28
CA HIS A 139 1.80 32.10 0.07
C HIS A 139 1.79 33.04 1.29
N PHE A 140 1.68 34.35 1.04
CA PHE A 140 1.75 35.40 2.08
C PHE A 140 0.74 35.20 3.22
N LYS A 141 -0.40 34.54 2.95
CA LYS A 141 -1.41 34.21 3.98
C LYS A 141 -0.87 33.36 5.16
N TYR A 142 0.30 32.75 5.00
CA TYR A 142 0.92 31.91 6.03
C TYR A 142 2.00 32.65 6.84
N LEU A 143 2.23 33.94 6.57
CA LEU A 143 3.14 34.78 7.32
C LEU A 143 2.65 34.95 8.78
N GLY A 144 3.55 34.78 9.75
CA GLY A 144 3.21 34.86 11.18
C GLY A 144 2.72 33.56 11.81
N ILE A 145 2.58 32.47 11.04
CA ILE A 145 2.28 31.14 11.60
C ILE A 145 3.54 30.60 12.27
N ALA A 146 3.55 30.59 13.60
CA ALA A 146 4.67 30.10 14.41
C ALA A 146 4.94 28.60 14.20
N ARG A 147 3.92 27.79 13.87
CA ARG A 147 4.03 26.35 13.59
C ARG A 147 3.07 25.90 12.49
N GLY A 148 3.58 25.72 11.28
CA GLY A 148 2.86 25.09 10.16
C GLY A 148 3.33 23.66 9.91
N ARG A 149 2.50 22.82 9.27
CA ARG A 149 2.91 21.52 8.75
C ARG A 149 3.16 21.60 7.25
N ILE A 150 4.37 21.29 6.82
CA ILE A 150 4.68 21.10 5.39
C ILE A 150 4.41 19.66 5.03
N ARG A 151 3.66 19.43 3.95
CA ARG A 151 3.55 18.10 3.33
C ARG A 151 4.56 18.05 2.19
N SER A 152 5.48 17.09 2.21
CA SER A 152 6.33 16.78 1.07
C SER A 152 5.99 15.39 0.53
N THR A 153 5.68 15.31 -0.77
CA THR A 153 5.79 14.08 -1.56
C THR A 153 7.09 14.13 -2.36
N THR A 154 7.53 13.00 -2.90
CA THR A 154 8.73 12.90 -3.76
C THR A 154 8.72 13.84 -4.95
N GLU A 155 7.55 14.36 -5.34
CA GLU A 155 7.36 15.25 -6.49
C GLU A 155 6.86 16.67 -6.12
N THR A 156 6.33 16.91 -4.91
CA THR A 156 5.75 18.23 -4.58
C THR A 156 5.74 18.52 -3.08
N SER A 157 6.21 19.70 -2.68
CA SER A 157 6.01 20.26 -1.34
C SER A 157 4.82 21.22 -1.33
N ARG A 158 3.79 20.93 -0.51
CA ARG A 158 2.65 21.84 -0.26
C ARG A 158 2.54 22.15 1.22
N LEU A 159 2.47 23.42 1.57
CA LEU A 159 2.17 23.86 2.93
C LEU A 159 0.69 23.64 3.22
N SER A 160 0.36 22.92 4.29
CA SER A 160 -1.03 22.65 4.69
C SER A 160 -1.24 23.10 6.13
N THR A 161 -1.99 24.19 6.31
CA THR A 161 -2.54 24.57 7.61
C THR A 161 -3.83 23.78 7.82
N ARG A 162 -3.76 22.58 8.40
CA ARG A 162 -4.95 22.03 9.05
C ARG A 162 -5.15 22.81 10.34
N THR A 163 -6.23 23.60 10.39
CA THR A 163 -6.85 24.03 11.65
C THR A 163 -7.06 22.78 12.50
N PRO A 164 -6.69 22.80 13.80
CA PRO A 164 -7.09 21.74 14.71
C PRO A 164 -8.61 21.80 14.86
N TYR A 165 -9.28 20.69 14.61
CA TYR A 165 -10.49 20.36 15.37
C TYR A 165 -10.03 19.60 16.61
#